data_AF-A0A933LN10-F1
#
_entry.id   AF-A0A933LN10-F1
#
_cell.length_a   1.000
_cell.length_b   1.000
_cell.length_c   1.000
_cell.angle_alpha   90.00
_cell.angle_beta   90.00
_cell.angle_gamma   90.00
#
_symmetry.space_group_name_H-M   'P 1'
#
loop_
_entity.id
_entity.type
_entity.pdbx_description
1 polymer ?
#
loop_
_entity_poly.entity_id
_entity_poly.type
_entity_poly.pdbx_seq_one_letter_code
_entity_poly.pdbx_strand_id
1 'polypeptide(L)'
;AQGRERLDPYAFKCTAESEGSDLVKDLRGLQRRYFIATTVELLTTGVDVPCVRNIVFFKYHRSPISIYQMVGRGTRIDAPTGKLMFRVYDYTDATRLFGEDFVTKPTGTGGEGPGPEPPPPSPPEPTISVEGFDVLITAAGRFIVADVDGKAMPVPIDEYKARLAFRLVHEVHTLDDFRARWIDPPSRQELIDTLVTSGYSPTLVRMVDGKGEYDLYDVLAELGYGLAPKRRTGRADAFTYKHAAWLSGLPVPTSATLRALAGQFARAGTDGLENPQVFRTPEVVQAGGLPALKAFGKPADILRETKERLFAA
;
A
#
# COMPACT_ATOMS: atom_id res chain seq x y z
N ALA A 1 -6.83 -2.27 -29.71
CA ALA A 1 -7.94 -1.32 -29.47
C ALA A 1 -9.03 -1.57 -30.50
N GLN A 2 -10.28 -1.79 -30.08
CA GLN A 2 -11.38 -2.38 -30.87
C GLN A 2 -12.06 -1.43 -31.89
N GLY A 3 -11.31 -0.65 -32.68
CA GLY A 3 -11.88 0.14 -33.79
C GLY A 3 -12.98 1.14 -33.41
N ARG A 4 -13.15 1.45 -32.12
CA ARG A 4 -14.10 2.46 -31.64
C ARG A 4 -13.43 3.83 -31.71
N GLU A 5 -14.16 4.79 -32.23
CA GLU A 5 -13.75 6.19 -32.24
C GLU A 5 -13.53 6.67 -30.79
N ARG A 6 -12.44 7.41 -30.57
CA ARG A 6 -12.07 7.87 -29.23
C ARG A 6 -13.08 8.93 -28.79
N LEU A 7 -13.79 8.66 -27.71
CA LEU A 7 -14.69 9.65 -27.11
C LEU A 7 -13.88 10.85 -26.60
N ASP A 8 -14.57 11.99 -26.60
CA ASP A 8 -14.11 13.23 -26.01
C ASP A 8 -13.62 13.02 -24.57
N PRO A 9 -12.45 13.58 -24.18
CA PRO A 9 -11.95 13.44 -22.82
C PRO A 9 -12.97 13.98 -21.81
N TYR A 10 -13.10 13.26 -20.68
CA TYR A 10 -13.91 13.64 -19.51
C TYR A 10 -13.03 14.13 -18.35
N ALA A 11 -11.77 13.71 -18.32
CA ALA A 11 -10.79 14.13 -17.33
C ALA A 11 -9.42 14.31 -17.98
N PHE A 12 -8.60 15.19 -17.42
CA PHE A 12 -7.23 15.43 -17.90
C PHE A 12 -6.26 15.75 -16.76
N LYS A 13 -4.98 15.44 -16.99
CA LYS A 13 -3.88 15.79 -16.09
C LYS A 13 -3.44 17.22 -16.38
N CYS A 14 -3.36 18.05 -15.35
CA CYS A 14 -2.91 19.42 -15.38
C CYS A 14 -1.60 19.53 -14.57
N THR A 15 -0.49 19.21 -15.23
CA THR A 15 0.88 19.33 -14.70
C THR A 15 1.74 20.19 -15.61
N ALA A 16 2.85 20.72 -15.09
CA ALA A 16 3.79 21.54 -15.87
C ALA A 16 4.31 20.83 -17.13
N GLU A 17 4.39 19.50 -17.12
CA GLU A 17 4.89 18.66 -18.23
C GLU A 17 3.80 18.13 -19.17
N SER A 18 2.52 18.46 -18.95
CA SER A 18 1.42 17.92 -19.77
C SER A 18 0.95 18.89 -20.85
N GLU A 19 0.61 18.38 -22.03
CA GLU A 19 -0.09 19.08 -23.13
C GLU A 19 -1.53 19.55 -22.76
N GLY A 20 -1.94 19.43 -21.49
CA GLY A 20 -3.28 19.74 -21.00
C GLY A 20 -3.62 21.24 -20.91
N SER A 21 -2.72 22.14 -21.33
CA SER A 21 -2.93 23.60 -21.28
C SER A 21 -4.10 24.07 -22.16
N ASP A 22 -4.35 23.38 -23.27
CA ASP A 22 -5.49 23.67 -24.14
C ASP A 22 -6.82 23.18 -23.53
N LEU A 23 -6.81 22.05 -22.82
CA LEU A 23 -7.99 21.52 -22.11
C LEU A 23 -8.40 22.38 -20.90
N VAL A 24 -7.49 23.19 -20.38
CA VAL A 24 -7.81 24.22 -19.37
C VAL A 24 -8.71 25.31 -19.97
N LYS A 25 -8.54 25.66 -21.25
CA LYS A 25 -9.40 26.65 -21.92
C LYS A 25 -10.83 26.12 -22.03
N ASP A 26 -10.98 24.84 -22.35
CA ASP A 26 -12.27 24.16 -22.40
C ASP A 26 -12.95 24.11 -21.03
N LEU A 27 -12.16 23.88 -19.97
CA LEU A 27 -12.65 23.92 -18.58
C LEU A 27 -13.17 25.32 -18.19
N ARG A 28 -12.52 26.40 -18.64
CA ARG A 28 -13.00 27.78 -18.41
C ARG A 28 -14.27 28.10 -19.19
N GLY A 29 -14.36 27.64 -20.44
CA GLY A 29 -15.40 28.02 -21.38
C GLY A 29 -16.73 27.28 -21.23
N LEU A 30 -16.82 26.29 -20.31
CA LEU A 30 -18.01 25.44 -20.11
C LEU A 30 -18.56 24.81 -21.41
N GLN A 31 -17.69 24.56 -22.39
CA GLN A 31 -18.10 23.87 -23.62
C GLN A 31 -18.57 22.42 -23.32
N ARG A 32 -18.25 21.89 -22.12
CA ARG A 32 -18.64 20.55 -21.67
C ARG A 32 -19.28 20.59 -20.27
N ARG A 33 -20.33 19.77 -20.07
CA ARG A 33 -21.14 19.77 -18.83
C ARG A 33 -20.45 19.14 -17.62
N TYR A 34 -19.45 18.28 -17.82
CA TYR A 34 -18.76 17.55 -16.75
C TYR A 34 -17.30 17.30 -17.15
N PHE A 35 -16.35 17.90 -16.42
CA PHE A 35 -14.93 17.82 -16.75
C PHE A 35 -14.07 17.87 -15.47
N ILE A 36 -13.09 16.95 -15.34
CA ILE A 36 -12.22 16.84 -14.15
C ILE A 36 -10.77 17.19 -14.51
N ALA A 37 -10.15 18.08 -13.75
CA ALA A 37 -8.71 18.36 -13.83
C ALA A 37 -7.99 17.72 -12.62
N THR A 38 -7.00 16.86 -12.86
CA THR A 38 -6.15 16.30 -11.81
C THR A 38 -4.80 17.01 -11.79
N THR A 39 -4.32 17.39 -10.61
CA THR A 39 -3.07 18.14 -10.47
C THR A 39 -2.29 17.68 -9.25
N VAL A 40 -0.96 17.70 -9.36
CA VAL A 40 -0.03 17.27 -8.30
C VAL A 40 0.37 18.47 -7.42
N GLU A 41 0.45 19.66 -8.05
CA GLU A 41 0.70 20.95 -7.41
C GLU A 41 -0.10 22.01 -8.16
N LEU A 42 -1.22 22.41 -7.57
CA LEU A 42 -2.06 23.51 -8.07
C LEU A 42 -1.33 24.87 -7.97
N LEU A 43 -0.13 24.91 -7.37
CA LEU A 43 0.66 26.11 -7.10
C LEU A 43 1.44 26.64 -8.30
N THR A 44 1.75 25.81 -9.29
CA THR A 44 2.57 26.21 -10.44
C THR A 44 1.74 26.61 -11.66
N THR A 45 0.49 26.18 -11.71
CA THR A 45 -0.42 26.57 -12.79
C THR A 45 -1.18 27.81 -12.32
N GLY A 46 -0.79 29.00 -12.79
CA GLY A 46 -1.52 30.27 -12.62
C GLY A 46 -2.90 30.28 -13.31
N VAL A 47 -3.55 29.12 -13.33
CA VAL A 47 -4.78 28.81 -14.04
C VAL A 47 -5.94 29.21 -13.14
N ASP A 48 -6.59 30.29 -13.56
CA ASP A 48 -7.82 30.78 -12.96
C ASP A 48 -9.05 30.17 -13.65
N VAL A 49 -9.95 29.56 -12.88
CA VAL A 49 -11.18 28.91 -13.37
C VAL A 49 -12.34 29.24 -12.42
N PRO A 50 -13.06 30.35 -12.67
CA PRO A 50 -14.14 30.81 -11.77
C PRO A 50 -15.29 29.81 -11.59
N CYS A 51 -15.57 29.00 -12.61
CA CYS A 51 -16.69 28.04 -12.62
C CYS A 51 -16.45 26.75 -11.81
N VAL A 52 -15.32 26.59 -11.11
CA VAL A 52 -15.01 25.38 -10.30
C VAL A 52 -16.05 25.14 -9.20
N ARG A 53 -16.77 24.01 -9.25
CA ARG A 53 -17.82 23.67 -8.27
C ARG A 53 -17.40 22.67 -7.20
N ASN A 54 -16.34 21.90 -7.45
CA ASN A 54 -15.87 20.86 -6.54
C ASN A 54 -14.34 20.92 -6.44
N ILE A 55 -13.83 20.91 -5.22
CA ILE A 55 -12.41 20.70 -4.91
C ILE A 55 -12.32 19.37 -4.17
N VAL A 56 -11.41 18.50 -4.57
CA VAL A 56 -11.27 17.17 -3.98
C VAL A 56 -9.83 16.96 -3.55
N PHE A 57 -9.61 16.71 -2.26
CA PHE A 57 -8.31 16.35 -1.72
C PHE A 57 -8.13 14.83 -1.73
N PHE A 58 -7.16 14.38 -2.53
CA PHE A 58 -6.69 12.98 -2.60
C PHE A 58 -5.19 12.88 -2.22
N LYS A 59 -4.62 13.95 -1.67
CA LYS A 59 -3.22 14.02 -1.23
C LYS A 59 -3.18 14.60 0.18
N TYR A 60 -2.41 13.98 1.07
CA TYR A 60 -2.17 14.52 2.39
C TYR A 60 -1.41 15.84 2.30
N HIS A 61 -2.02 16.91 2.80
CA HIS A 61 -1.39 18.22 2.89
C HIS A 61 -0.84 18.46 4.29
N ARG A 62 0.27 19.19 4.34
CA ARG A 62 0.94 19.58 5.60
C ARG A 62 0.94 21.08 5.85
N SER A 63 0.73 21.88 4.81
CA SER A 63 0.78 23.34 4.90
C SER A 63 -0.64 23.91 4.88
N PRO A 64 -1.07 24.61 5.94
CA PRO A 64 -2.31 25.37 5.94
C PRO A 64 -2.38 26.32 4.74
N ILE A 65 -1.27 27.02 4.44
CA ILE A 65 -1.17 27.96 3.30
C ILE A 65 -1.55 27.28 1.99
N SER A 66 -1.01 26.09 1.73
CA SER A 66 -1.31 25.32 0.53
C SER A 66 -2.79 24.96 0.44
N ILE A 67 -3.41 24.57 1.56
CA ILE A 67 -4.85 24.29 1.64
C ILE A 67 -5.68 25.53 1.35
N TYR A 68 -5.41 26.65 2.03
CA TYR A 68 -6.13 27.91 1.80
C TYR A 68 -6.00 28.38 0.34
N GLN A 69 -4.83 28.21 -0.28
CA GLN A 69 -4.63 28.54 -1.69
C GLN A 69 -5.43 27.63 -2.64
N MET A 70 -5.50 26.33 -2.36
CA MET A 70 -6.30 25.38 -3.15
C MET A 70 -7.79 25.67 -3.01
N VAL A 71 -8.28 25.80 -1.78
CA VAL A 71 -9.68 26.12 -1.47
C VAL A 71 -10.08 27.47 -2.04
N GLY A 72 -9.16 28.45 -2.00
CA GLY A 72 -9.34 29.78 -2.58
C GLY A 72 -9.60 29.78 -4.09
N ARG A 73 -9.32 28.69 -4.81
CA ARG A 73 -9.74 28.55 -6.22
C ARG A 73 -11.24 28.34 -6.37
N GLY A 74 -11.88 27.74 -5.37
CA GLY A 74 -13.32 27.45 -5.36
C GLY A 74 -14.18 28.64 -4.95
N THR A 75 -13.61 29.62 -4.24
CA THR A 75 -14.38 30.73 -3.63
C THR A 75 -14.91 31.77 -4.62
N ARG A 76 -14.45 31.74 -5.88
CA ARG A 76 -14.89 32.69 -6.91
C ARG A 76 -16.37 32.48 -7.26
N ILE A 77 -17.14 33.56 -7.22
CA ILE A 77 -18.53 33.57 -7.69
C ILE A 77 -18.53 33.66 -9.22
N ASP A 78 -19.40 32.89 -9.86
CA ASP A 78 -19.56 32.88 -11.31
C ASP A 78 -21.05 32.86 -11.67
N ALA A 79 -21.65 34.05 -11.68
CA ALA A 79 -23.08 34.26 -11.90
C ALA A 79 -23.56 33.78 -13.29
N PRO A 80 -22.82 33.97 -14.41
CA PRO A 80 -23.22 33.44 -15.72
C PRO A 80 -23.49 31.93 -15.72
N THR A 81 -22.84 31.19 -14.83
CA THR A 81 -22.90 29.73 -14.77
C THR A 81 -23.74 29.24 -13.59
N GLY A 82 -24.33 30.17 -12.82
CA GLY A 82 -25.14 29.89 -11.63
C GLY A 82 -24.32 29.36 -10.44
N LYS A 83 -23.00 29.52 -10.45
CA LYS A 83 -22.16 29.08 -9.33
C LYS A 83 -22.14 30.15 -8.24
N LEU A 84 -22.91 29.89 -7.18
CA LEU A 84 -22.95 30.69 -5.95
C LEU A 84 -22.30 29.98 -4.75
N MET A 85 -21.98 28.69 -4.89
CA MET A 85 -21.31 27.88 -3.88
C MET A 85 -20.41 26.84 -4.55
N PHE A 86 -19.48 26.28 -3.77
CA PHE A 86 -18.65 25.14 -4.18
C PHE A 86 -18.59 24.13 -3.03
N ARG A 87 -18.17 22.91 -3.34
CA ARG A 87 -18.02 21.83 -2.36
C ARG A 87 -16.55 21.44 -2.22
N VAL A 88 -16.14 21.14 -1.00
CA VAL A 88 -14.85 20.52 -0.70
C VAL A 88 -15.12 19.07 -0.30
N TYR A 89 -14.46 18.14 -0.96
CA TYR A 89 -14.43 16.73 -0.58
C TYR A 89 -13.02 16.42 -0.09
N ASP A 90 -12.91 15.88 1.11
CA ASP A 90 -11.63 15.60 1.73
C ASP A 90 -11.52 14.12 2.07
N TYR A 91 -10.69 13.41 1.31
CA TYR A 91 -10.41 11.99 1.54
C TYR A 91 -9.14 11.78 2.38
N THR A 92 -8.47 12.86 2.78
CA THR A 92 -7.12 12.82 3.38
C THR A 92 -7.00 13.57 4.70
N ASP A 93 -8.14 13.99 5.27
CA ASP A 93 -8.18 14.84 6.46
C ASP A 93 -7.32 16.12 6.33
N ALA A 94 -7.32 16.71 5.13
CA ALA A 94 -6.68 17.98 4.84
C ALA A 94 -7.36 19.16 5.55
N THR A 95 -8.67 19.05 5.79
CA THR A 95 -9.49 20.09 6.43
C THR A 95 -9.13 20.35 7.89
N ARG A 96 -8.44 19.43 8.57
CA ARG A 96 -7.86 19.67 9.91
C ARG A 96 -6.92 20.89 9.95
N LEU A 97 -6.36 21.29 8.80
CA LEU A 97 -5.45 22.42 8.68
C LEU A 97 -6.18 23.77 8.60
N PHE A 98 -7.52 23.79 8.56
CA PHE A 98 -8.28 25.03 8.66
C PHE A 98 -8.19 25.61 10.08
N GLY A 99 -7.92 26.91 10.17
CA GLY A 99 -7.78 27.61 11.45
C GLY A 99 -6.40 27.49 12.09
N GLU A 100 -5.47 26.75 11.49
CA GLU A 100 -4.06 26.73 11.88
C GLU A 100 -3.35 28.01 11.44
N ASP A 101 -2.47 28.54 12.29
CA ASP A 101 -1.69 29.74 12.00
C ASP A 101 -0.74 29.52 10.81
N PHE A 102 -0.59 30.56 9.98
CA PHE A 102 0.33 30.54 8.83
C PHE A 102 1.78 30.67 9.31
N VAL A 103 2.33 29.63 9.92
CA VAL A 103 3.73 29.64 10.38
C VAL A 103 4.65 29.41 9.18
N THR A 104 5.04 30.49 8.52
CA THR A 104 6.21 30.48 7.63
C THR A 104 7.44 30.83 8.45
N LYS A 105 8.45 29.95 8.49
CA LYS A 105 9.80 30.39 8.89
C LYS A 105 10.20 31.54 7.95
N PRO A 106 10.51 32.75 8.43
CA PRO A 106 11.00 33.80 7.57
C PRO A 106 12.27 33.28 6.87
N THR A 107 12.30 33.31 5.54
CA THR A 107 13.57 33.22 4.80
C THR A 107 14.34 34.48 5.14
N GLY A 108 15.33 34.34 6.04
CA GLY A 108 16.09 35.46 6.58
C GLY A 108 16.76 36.28 5.47
N THR A 109 16.23 37.48 5.22
CA THR A 109 17.02 38.58 4.68
C THR A 109 17.78 39.23 5.83
N GLY A 110 19.09 39.39 5.64
CA GLY A 110 20.07 39.67 6.68
C GLY A 110 19.77 40.84 7.63
N GLY A 111 20.20 40.64 8.87
CA GLY A 111 20.29 41.65 9.91
C GLY A 111 21.00 41.04 11.11
N GLU A 112 22.29 41.35 11.26
CA GLU A 112 23.08 41.00 12.44
C GLU A 112 22.54 41.77 13.65
N GLY A 113 21.86 41.05 14.54
CA GLY A 113 21.50 41.49 15.88
C GLY A 113 21.34 40.25 16.77
N PRO A 114 21.58 40.33 18.09
CA PRO A 114 21.45 39.17 18.96
C PRO A 114 19.97 38.79 19.04
N GLY A 115 19.59 37.74 18.32
CA GLY A 115 18.22 37.25 18.24
C GLY A 115 17.75 36.64 19.57
N PRO A 116 16.44 36.62 19.83
CA PRO A 116 15.87 35.95 21.00
C PRO A 116 16.23 34.46 20.97
N GLU A 117 16.45 33.91 22.16
CA GLU A 117 16.80 32.50 22.37
C GLU A 117 15.81 31.57 21.63
N PRO A 118 16.28 30.54 20.91
CA PRO A 118 15.40 29.65 20.18
C PRO A 118 14.37 29.04 21.15
N PRO A 119 13.10 28.90 20.74
CA PRO A 119 12.12 28.21 21.56
C PRO A 119 12.61 26.78 21.84
N PRO A 120 12.26 26.20 23.00
CA PRO A 120 12.67 24.84 23.34
C PRO A 120 12.23 23.87 22.23
N PRO A 121 13.06 22.86 21.90
CA PRO A 121 12.70 21.89 20.88
C PRO A 121 11.37 21.24 21.23
N SER A 122 10.45 21.20 20.25
CA SER A 122 9.20 20.46 20.37
C SER A 122 9.50 19.03 20.85
N PRO A 123 8.66 18.43 21.72
CA PRO A 123 8.87 17.07 22.17
C PRO A 123 9.02 16.15 20.95
N PRO A 124 9.99 15.22 20.97
CA PRO A 124 10.24 14.34 19.84
C PRO A 124 8.95 13.61 19.48
N GLU A 125 8.53 13.70 18.22
CA GLU A 125 7.39 12.96 17.72
C GLU A 125 7.62 11.46 17.98
N PRO A 126 6.61 10.69 18.40
CA PRO A 126 6.78 9.29 18.73
C PRO A 126 7.16 8.50 17.46
N THR A 127 8.46 8.24 17.33
CA THR A 127 9.03 7.41 16.27
C THR A 127 9.13 5.97 16.75
N ILE A 128 8.46 5.06 16.07
CA ILE A 128 8.67 3.61 16.26
C ILE A 128 9.63 3.16 15.17
N SER A 129 10.82 2.69 15.53
CA SER A 129 11.77 2.14 14.57
C SER A 129 11.52 0.63 14.40
N VAL A 130 11.30 0.21 13.15
CA VAL A 130 10.96 -1.17 12.77
C VAL A 130 11.83 -1.58 11.60
N GLU A 131 12.70 -2.58 11.78
CA GLU A 131 13.58 -3.10 10.72
C GLU A 131 14.44 -2.01 10.03
N GLY A 132 14.79 -0.94 10.75
CA GLY A 132 15.54 0.20 10.20
C GLY A 132 14.68 1.25 9.48
N PHE A 133 13.35 1.11 9.49
CA PHE A 133 12.41 2.13 9.04
C PHE A 133 11.83 2.88 10.24
N ASP A 134 11.76 4.21 10.13
CA ASP A 134 11.13 5.04 11.16
C ASP A 134 9.66 5.29 10.82
N VAL A 135 8.76 4.89 11.72
CA VAL A 135 7.32 5.13 11.59
C VAL A 135 6.94 6.31 12.47
N LEU A 136 6.35 7.33 11.84
CA LEU A 136 5.80 8.50 12.54
C LEU A 136 4.28 8.36 12.62
N ILE A 137 3.76 8.44 13.84
CA ILE A 137 2.32 8.48 14.09
C ILE A 137 1.97 9.90 14.52
N THR A 138 1.22 10.60 13.68
CA THR A 138 0.78 11.98 13.95
C THR A 138 -0.75 12.05 13.94
N ALA A 139 -1.31 13.18 14.39
CA ALA A 139 -2.74 13.45 14.24
C ALA A 139 -3.20 13.41 12.76
N ALA A 140 -2.29 13.67 11.82
CA ALA A 140 -2.55 13.64 10.38
C ALA A 140 -2.55 12.24 9.76
N GLY A 141 -2.18 11.20 10.52
CA GLY A 141 -2.06 9.82 10.05
C GLY A 141 -0.68 9.21 10.27
N ARG A 142 -0.45 8.07 9.63
CA ARG A 142 0.77 7.25 9.75
C ARG A 142 1.70 7.50 8.57
N PHE A 143 2.97 7.73 8.86
CA PHE A 143 4.02 7.97 7.87
C PHE A 143 5.18 7.01 8.09
N ILE A 144 5.83 6.61 6.99
CA ILE A 144 7.08 5.87 7.00
C ILE A 144 8.16 6.80 6.47
N VAL A 145 9.23 7.00 7.22
CA VAL A 145 10.42 7.69 6.73
C VAL A 145 11.09 6.77 5.72
N ALA A 146 11.12 7.21 4.48
CA ALA A 146 11.77 6.51 3.37
C ALA A 146 12.71 7.47 2.65
N ASP A 147 13.72 6.92 1.97
CA ASP A 147 14.54 7.70 1.05
C ASP A 147 13.71 8.06 -0.19
N VAL A 148 13.58 9.35 -0.45
CA VAL A 148 12.97 9.88 -1.66
C VAL A 148 13.96 10.88 -2.25
N ASP A 149 14.54 10.51 -3.40
CA ASP A 149 15.56 11.30 -4.11
C ASP A 149 16.79 11.64 -3.26
N GLY A 150 17.28 10.69 -2.45
CA GLY A 150 18.45 10.85 -1.58
C GLY A 150 18.17 11.62 -0.29
N LYS A 151 16.90 11.87 0.03
CA LYS A 151 16.48 12.57 1.24
C LYS A 151 15.52 11.72 2.05
N ALA A 152 15.80 11.55 3.34
CA ALA A 152 14.87 10.95 4.27
C ALA A 152 13.62 11.84 4.40
N MET A 153 12.50 11.37 3.87
CA MET A 153 11.22 12.09 3.89
C MET A 153 10.11 11.20 4.45
N PRO A 154 9.19 11.74 5.27
CA PRO A 154 8.05 10.97 5.72
C PRO A 154 7.04 10.80 4.59
N VAL A 155 6.82 9.56 4.18
CA VAL A 155 5.87 9.14 3.14
C VAL A 155 4.60 8.64 3.80
N PRO A 156 3.40 9.12 3.41
CA PRO A 156 2.14 8.58 3.92
C PRO A 156 2.04 7.06 3.69
N ILE A 157 1.49 6.32 4.66
CA ILE A 157 1.41 4.85 4.56
C ILE A 157 0.69 4.36 3.29
N ASP A 158 -0.35 5.05 2.83
CA ASP A 158 -1.09 4.65 1.64
C ASP A 158 -0.27 4.88 0.36
N GLU A 159 0.55 5.93 0.32
CA GLU A 159 1.47 6.17 -0.77
C GLU A 159 2.61 5.12 -0.77
N TYR A 160 3.15 4.81 0.42
CA TYR A 160 4.14 3.75 0.58
C TYR A 160 3.61 2.39 0.10
N LYS A 161 2.38 2.03 0.50
CA LYS A 161 1.67 0.82 0.05
C LYS A 161 1.49 0.82 -1.46
N ALA A 162 1.03 1.92 -2.06
CA ALA A 162 0.83 2.01 -3.51
C ALA A 162 2.15 1.81 -4.29
N ARG A 163 3.25 2.40 -3.80
CA ARG A 163 4.58 2.23 -4.41
C ARG A 163 5.08 0.79 -4.26
N LEU A 164 4.93 0.18 -3.08
CA LEU A 164 5.27 -1.23 -2.87
C LEU A 164 4.42 -2.16 -3.77
N ALA A 165 3.12 -1.91 -3.89
CA ALA A 165 2.23 -2.65 -4.79
C ALA A 165 2.70 -2.56 -6.24
N PHE A 166 3.02 -1.36 -6.70
CA PHE A 166 3.54 -1.13 -8.05
C PHE A 166 4.83 -1.90 -8.31
N ARG A 167 5.78 -1.85 -7.36
CA ARG A 167 7.05 -2.60 -7.47
C ARG A 167 6.80 -4.12 -7.46
N LEU A 168 5.94 -4.62 -6.58
CA LEU A 168 5.58 -6.04 -6.54
C LEU A 168 5.01 -6.53 -7.88
N VAL A 169 4.05 -5.81 -8.46
CA VAL A 169 3.41 -6.18 -9.74
C VAL A 169 4.36 -6.03 -10.93
N HIS A 170 5.34 -5.11 -10.82
CA HIS A 170 6.41 -5.00 -11.80
C HIS A 170 7.33 -6.22 -11.77
N GLU A 171 7.70 -6.71 -10.58
CA GLU A 171 8.55 -7.90 -10.43
C GLU A 171 7.82 -9.21 -10.73
N VAL A 172 6.52 -9.28 -10.42
CA VAL A 172 5.69 -10.46 -10.65
C VAL A 172 4.31 -10.03 -11.12
N HIS A 173 3.99 -10.27 -12.40
CA HIS A 173 2.84 -9.63 -13.05
C HIS A 173 1.48 -10.19 -12.65
N THR A 174 1.41 -11.48 -12.32
CA THR A 174 0.13 -12.15 -12.02
C THR A 174 0.14 -12.80 -10.65
N LEU A 175 -1.07 -12.97 -10.09
CA LEU A 175 -1.23 -13.66 -8.81
C LEU A 175 -0.78 -15.12 -8.88
N ASP A 176 -0.94 -15.78 -10.02
CA ASP A 176 -0.52 -17.18 -10.20
C ASP A 176 1.01 -17.29 -10.25
N ASP A 177 1.70 -16.36 -10.95
CA ASP A 177 3.16 -16.28 -10.93
C ASP A 177 3.68 -15.96 -9.53
N PHE A 178 2.99 -15.06 -8.80
CA PHE A 178 3.33 -14.74 -7.42
C PHE A 178 3.22 -15.96 -6.52
N ARG A 179 2.14 -16.74 -6.64
CA ARG A 179 2.01 -18.01 -5.90
C ARG A 179 3.13 -18.98 -6.24
N ALA A 180 3.42 -19.18 -7.52
CA ALA A 180 4.47 -20.09 -7.98
C ALA A 180 5.85 -19.68 -7.43
N ARG A 181 6.14 -18.37 -7.42
CA ARG A 181 7.38 -17.82 -6.85
C ARG A 181 7.41 -17.91 -5.33
N TRP A 182 6.26 -17.78 -4.66
CA TRP A 182 6.16 -17.78 -3.20
C TRP A 182 6.38 -19.15 -2.56
N ILE A 183 5.90 -20.22 -3.20
CA ILE A 183 6.04 -21.60 -2.70
C ILE A 183 7.48 -22.13 -2.81
N ASP A 184 8.28 -21.54 -3.70
CA ASP A 184 9.69 -21.82 -3.90
C ASP A 184 10.55 -20.92 -2.98
N PRO A 185 11.24 -21.46 -1.96
CA PRO A 185 11.96 -20.65 -0.98
C PRO A 185 13.02 -19.71 -1.58
N PRO A 186 13.91 -20.18 -2.49
CA PRO A 186 14.91 -19.31 -3.10
C PRO A 186 14.28 -18.15 -3.89
N SER A 187 13.27 -18.45 -4.72
CA SER A 187 12.61 -17.43 -5.53
C SER A 187 11.80 -16.44 -4.68
N ARG A 188 11.22 -16.89 -3.56
CA ARG A 188 10.54 -16.02 -2.60
C ARG A 188 11.54 -15.09 -1.91
N GLN A 189 12.67 -15.61 -1.45
CA GLN A 189 13.70 -14.81 -0.78
C GLN A 189 14.21 -13.71 -1.73
N GLU A 190 14.52 -14.07 -2.97
CA GLU A 190 14.94 -13.13 -4.00
C GLU A 190 13.90 -12.02 -4.24
N LEU A 191 12.61 -12.37 -4.29
CA LEU A 191 11.53 -11.39 -4.42
C LEU A 191 11.50 -10.43 -3.23
N ILE A 192 11.57 -10.95 -2.00
CA ILE A 192 11.57 -10.12 -0.78
C ILE A 192 12.79 -9.19 -0.76
N ASP A 193 13.98 -9.71 -1.05
CA ASP A 193 15.23 -8.95 -1.06
C ASP A 193 15.21 -7.83 -2.11
N THR A 194 14.61 -8.10 -3.27
CA THR A 194 14.44 -7.11 -4.36
C THR A 194 13.53 -5.95 -3.92
N LEU A 195 12.44 -6.25 -3.21
CA LEU A 195 11.54 -5.22 -2.67
C LEU A 195 12.23 -4.38 -1.59
N VAL A 196 12.94 -5.03 -0.67
CA VAL A 196 13.68 -4.37 0.42
C VAL A 196 14.80 -3.49 -0.13
N THR A 197 15.57 -3.98 -1.10
CA THR A 197 16.63 -3.21 -1.77
C THR A 197 16.06 -2.04 -2.58
N SER A 198 14.81 -2.14 -3.03
CA SER A 198 14.07 -1.03 -3.66
C SER A 198 13.51 -0.02 -2.65
N GLY A 199 13.79 -0.19 -1.35
CA GLY A 199 13.35 0.71 -0.28
C GLY A 199 12.00 0.38 0.35
N TYR A 200 11.46 -0.82 0.12
CA TYR A 200 10.14 -1.22 0.62
C TYR A 200 10.20 -2.48 1.52
N SER A 201 9.67 -2.40 2.74
CA SER A 201 9.51 -3.54 3.65
C SER A 201 8.05 -4.02 3.67
N PRO A 202 7.78 -5.23 3.17
CA PRO A 202 6.49 -5.90 3.35
C PRO A 202 6.12 -6.12 4.83
N THR A 203 7.10 -6.43 5.68
CA THR A 203 6.87 -6.67 7.13
C THR A 203 6.39 -5.40 7.82
N LEU A 204 6.93 -4.25 7.43
CA LEU A 204 6.48 -2.95 7.94
C LEU A 204 5.02 -2.70 7.63
N VAL A 205 4.58 -2.95 6.39
CA VAL A 205 3.15 -2.82 6.02
C VAL A 205 2.28 -3.76 6.84
N ARG A 206 2.71 -5.02 7.02
CA ARG A 206 2.00 -5.98 7.88
C ARG A 206 1.84 -5.45 9.31
N MET A 207 2.89 -4.87 9.88
CA MET A 207 2.87 -4.34 11.23
C MET A 207 1.97 -3.10 11.34
N VAL A 208 2.16 -2.13 10.46
CA VAL A 208 1.42 -0.85 10.48
C VAL A 208 -0.08 -1.08 10.29
N ASP A 209 -0.48 -2.00 9.41
CA ASP A 209 -1.90 -2.35 9.22
C ASP A 209 -2.48 -3.24 10.33
N GLY A 210 -1.69 -3.62 11.35
CA GLY A 210 -2.14 -4.51 12.43
C GLY A 210 -2.41 -5.93 11.95
N LYS A 211 -1.76 -6.37 10.86
CA LYS A 211 -1.97 -7.66 10.20
C LYS A 211 -1.05 -8.77 10.73
N GLY A 212 -0.71 -8.76 12.02
CA GLY A 212 0.20 -9.76 12.63
C GLY A 212 -0.30 -11.22 12.56
N GLU A 213 -1.62 -11.42 12.43
CA GLU A 213 -2.24 -12.73 12.27
C GLU A 213 -2.24 -13.26 10.82
N TYR A 214 -1.83 -12.42 9.86
CA TYR A 214 -1.78 -12.73 8.44
C TYR A 214 -0.36 -13.14 8.04
N ASP A 215 -0.28 -14.05 7.07
CA ASP A 215 1.00 -14.37 6.47
C ASP A 215 1.48 -13.21 5.59
N LEU A 216 2.80 -13.10 5.38
CA LEU A 216 3.34 -12.09 4.47
C LEU A 216 2.84 -12.30 3.04
N TYR A 217 2.57 -13.55 2.66
CA TYR A 217 1.86 -13.89 1.43
C TYR A 217 0.54 -13.13 1.31
N ASP A 218 -0.30 -13.18 2.35
CA ASP A 218 -1.64 -12.60 2.34
C ASP A 218 -1.58 -11.08 2.25
N VAL A 219 -0.61 -10.45 2.93
CA VAL A 219 -0.40 -8.99 2.87
C VAL A 219 0.02 -8.56 1.47
N LEU A 220 0.98 -9.25 0.85
CA LEU A 220 1.44 -8.92 -0.50
C LEU A 220 0.41 -9.28 -1.57
N ALA A 221 -0.34 -10.37 -1.38
CA ALA A 221 -1.39 -10.80 -2.31
C ALA A 221 -2.55 -9.80 -2.36
N GLU A 222 -2.96 -9.28 -1.21
CA GLU A 222 -3.93 -8.20 -1.09
C GLU A 222 -3.41 -6.92 -1.75
N LEU A 223 -2.16 -6.56 -1.43
CA LEU A 223 -1.57 -5.30 -1.86
C LEU A 223 -1.33 -5.25 -3.38
N GLY A 224 -0.76 -6.29 -3.97
CA GLY A 224 -0.42 -6.33 -5.40
C GLY A 224 -1.57 -6.76 -6.30
N TYR A 225 -2.44 -7.66 -5.83
CA TYR A 225 -3.40 -8.34 -6.71
C TYR A 225 -4.86 -8.25 -6.23
N GLY A 226 -5.12 -7.54 -5.14
CA GLY A 226 -6.47 -7.38 -4.58
C GLY A 226 -7.07 -8.68 -4.04
N LEU A 227 -6.25 -9.69 -3.73
CA LEU A 227 -6.73 -10.92 -3.12
C LEU A 227 -7.18 -10.64 -1.68
N ALA A 228 -8.43 -10.96 -1.35
CA ALA A 228 -8.91 -10.84 0.02
C ALA A 228 -8.02 -11.67 0.98
N PRO A 229 -7.35 -11.04 1.96
CA PRO A 229 -6.35 -11.70 2.78
C PRO A 229 -7.02 -12.68 3.76
N LYS A 230 -6.34 -13.78 4.07
CA LYS A 230 -6.75 -14.75 5.09
C LYS A 230 -5.78 -14.74 6.26
N ARG A 231 -6.30 -14.88 7.48
CA ARG A 231 -5.45 -15.19 8.63
C ARG A 231 -4.76 -16.53 8.41
N ARG A 232 -3.60 -16.72 9.03
CA ARG A 232 -2.83 -17.98 8.94
C ARG A 232 -3.69 -19.21 9.31
N THR A 233 -4.46 -19.10 10.39
CA THR A 233 -5.44 -20.11 10.81
C THR A 233 -6.49 -20.37 9.73
N GLY A 234 -7.14 -19.31 9.23
CA GLY A 234 -8.17 -19.42 8.19
C GLY A 234 -7.66 -20.04 6.89
N ARG A 235 -6.39 -19.85 6.54
CA ARG A 235 -5.76 -20.48 5.37
C ARG A 235 -5.47 -21.97 5.62
N ALA A 236 -4.98 -22.34 6.79
CA ALA A 236 -4.81 -23.75 7.17
C ALA A 236 -6.14 -24.52 7.22
N ASP A 237 -7.19 -23.88 7.73
CA ASP A 237 -8.55 -24.44 7.76
C ASP A 237 -9.13 -24.57 6.35
N ALA A 238 -8.95 -23.53 5.51
CA ALA A 238 -9.39 -23.56 4.12
C ALA A 238 -8.70 -24.68 3.34
N PHE A 239 -7.40 -24.91 3.56
CA PHE A 239 -6.67 -26.05 2.97
C PHE A 239 -7.30 -27.38 3.37
N THR A 240 -7.55 -27.57 4.66
CA THR A 240 -8.16 -28.78 5.23
C THR A 240 -9.55 -29.07 4.64
N TYR A 241 -10.38 -28.03 4.49
CA TYR A 241 -11.75 -28.16 4.01
C TYR A 241 -11.83 -28.27 2.47
N LYS A 242 -11.20 -27.34 1.74
CA LYS A 242 -11.29 -27.26 0.27
C LYS A 242 -10.58 -28.41 -0.44
N HIS A 243 -9.55 -29.00 0.20
CA HIS A 243 -8.81 -30.13 -0.35
C HIS A 243 -9.09 -31.44 0.39
N ALA A 244 -10.24 -31.54 1.07
CA ALA A 244 -10.65 -32.75 1.79
C ALA A 244 -10.64 -34.01 0.91
N ALA A 245 -11.11 -33.90 -0.35
CA ALA A 245 -11.11 -35.03 -1.29
C ALA A 245 -9.70 -35.55 -1.58
N TRP A 246 -8.75 -34.64 -1.85
CA TRP A 246 -7.34 -34.99 -2.06
C TRP A 246 -6.73 -35.61 -0.80
N LEU A 247 -6.95 -34.99 0.37
CA LEU A 247 -6.46 -35.50 1.65
C LEU A 247 -7.04 -36.87 2.01
N SER A 248 -8.28 -37.17 1.61
CA SER A 248 -8.93 -38.47 1.84
C SER A 248 -8.41 -39.59 0.92
N GLY A 249 -7.83 -39.24 -0.23
CA GLY A 249 -7.20 -40.19 -1.14
C GLY A 249 -5.79 -40.61 -0.72
N LEU A 250 -5.20 -39.95 0.28
CA LEU A 250 -3.87 -40.26 0.80
C LEU A 250 -3.93 -41.29 1.93
N PRO A 251 -2.86 -42.08 2.14
CA PRO A 251 -2.74 -42.92 3.34
C PRO A 251 -2.94 -42.09 4.61
N VAL A 252 -3.61 -42.68 5.61
CA VAL A 252 -3.98 -41.98 6.86
C VAL A 252 -2.79 -41.28 7.53
N PRO A 253 -1.60 -41.91 7.68
CA PRO A 253 -0.43 -41.24 8.26
C PRO A 253 0.07 -40.05 7.42
N THR A 254 -0.01 -40.16 6.09
CA THR A 254 0.41 -39.08 5.18
C THR A 254 -0.55 -37.89 5.30
N SER A 255 -1.85 -38.14 5.21
CA SER A 255 -2.90 -37.12 5.35
C SER A 255 -2.83 -36.41 6.71
N ALA A 256 -2.65 -37.18 7.80
CA ALA A 256 -2.47 -36.64 9.15
C ALA A 256 -1.23 -35.74 9.23
N THR A 257 -0.10 -36.18 8.66
CA THR A 257 1.14 -35.39 8.61
C THR A 257 0.94 -34.06 7.88
N LEU A 258 0.25 -34.05 6.73
CA LEU A 258 -0.01 -32.81 5.99
C LEU A 258 -0.93 -31.84 6.74
N ARG A 259 -1.93 -32.35 7.47
CA ARG A 259 -2.77 -31.53 8.35
C ARG A 259 -1.96 -30.94 9.52
N ALA A 260 -1.05 -31.73 10.10
CA ALA A 260 -0.15 -31.25 11.15
C ALA A 260 0.78 -30.14 10.63
N LEU A 261 1.31 -30.27 9.41
CA LEU A 261 2.10 -29.21 8.76
C LEU A 261 1.28 -27.95 8.51
N ALA A 262 0.04 -28.06 8.03
CA ALA A 262 -0.86 -26.91 7.92
C ALA A 262 -1.13 -26.25 9.29
N GLY A 263 -1.17 -27.04 10.37
CA GLY A 263 -1.22 -26.53 11.74
C GLY A 263 0.04 -25.74 12.14
N GLN A 264 1.23 -26.15 11.69
CA GLN A 264 2.47 -25.37 11.90
C GLN A 264 2.43 -24.05 11.12
N PHE A 265 1.90 -24.05 9.89
CA PHE A 265 1.62 -22.81 9.15
C PHE A 265 0.68 -21.87 9.92
N ALA A 266 -0.40 -22.40 10.50
CA ALA A 266 -1.35 -21.58 11.25
C ALA A 266 -0.68 -20.81 12.41
N ARG A 267 0.36 -21.39 13.03
CA ARG A 267 1.09 -20.80 14.16
C ARG A 267 2.16 -19.79 13.74
N ALA A 268 2.97 -20.15 12.75
CA ALA A 268 4.21 -19.43 12.43
C ALA A 268 4.28 -18.92 10.98
N GLY A 269 3.25 -19.17 10.17
CA GLY A 269 3.19 -18.75 8.77
C GLY A 269 4.12 -19.55 7.88
N THR A 270 4.48 -18.94 6.76
CA THR A 270 5.37 -19.52 5.75
C THR A 270 6.73 -19.93 6.36
N ASP A 271 7.29 -19.11 7.25
CA ASP A 271 8.56 -19.40 7.93
C ASP A 271 8.48 -20.67 8.80
N GLY A 272 7.32 -20.92 9.41
CA GLY A 272 7.06 -22.11 10.20
C GLY A 272 7.10 -23.41 9.39
N LEU A 273 6.58 -23.38 8.16
CA LEU A 273 6.61 -24.53 7.25
C LEU A 273 8.00 -24.86 6.75
N GLU A 274 8.86 -23.85 6.67
CA GLU A 274 10.20 -23.97 6.08
C GLU A 274 11.31 -24.14 7.11
N ASN A 275 10.95 -24.05 8.39
CA ASN A 275 11.83 -24.42 9.46
C ASN A 275 12.30 -25.88 9.28
N PRO A 276 13.62 -26.16 9.18
CA PRO A 276 14.14 -27.52 9.03
C PRO A 276 13.72 -28.46 10.17
N GLN A 277 13.36 -27.91 11.33
CA GLN A 277 12.90 -28.65 12.50
C GLN A 277 11.39 -28.90 12.51
N VAL A 278 10.63 -28.46 11.49
CA VAL A 278 9.17 -28.64 11.44
C VAL A 278 8.76 -30.12 11.58
N PHE A 279 9.55 -31.03 10.99
CA PHE A 279 9.34 -32.48 11.07
C PHE A 279 9.68 -33.10 12.43
N ARG A 280 10.34 -32.36 13.33
CA ARG A 280 10.67 -32.79 14.70
C ARG A 280 9.68 -32.25 15.73
N THR A 281 8.72 -31.42 15.31
CA THR A 281 7.67 -30.93 16.22
C THR A 281 6.81 -32.11 16.70
N PRO A 282 6.40 -32.14 17.99
CA PRO A 282 5.63 -33.25 18.54
C PRO A 282 4.38 -33.57 17.73
N GLU A 283 3.67 -32.55 17.25
CA GLU A 283 2.44 -32.73 16.48
C GLU A 283 2.69 -33.41 15.12
N VAL A 284 3.76 -33.02 14.43
CA VAL A 284 4.11 -33.61 13.13
C VAL A 284 4.65 -35.03 13.29
N VAL A 285 5.43 -35.28 14.34
CA VAL A 285 5.96 -36.63 14.64
C VAL A 285 4.82 -37.59 14.99
N GLN A 286 3.89 -37.18 15.87
CA GLN A 286 2.74 -37.99 16.26
C GLN A 286 1.81 -38.29 15.07
N ALA A 287 1.73 -37.38 14.11
CA ALA A 287 0.93 -37.56 12.90
C ALA A 287 1.57 -38.50 11.85
N GLY A 288 2.80 -38.97 12.07
CA GLY A 288 3.54 -39.88 11.19
C GLY A 288 4.83 -39.27 10.61
N GLY A 289 4.91 -37.95 10.53
CA GLY A 289 6.09 -37.18 10.18
C GLY A 289 6.71 -37.51 8.81
N LEU A 290 8.01 -37.23 8.69
CA LEU A 290 8.76 -37.49 7.46
C LEU A 290 8.69 -38.97 6.98
N PRO A 291 8.71 -39.99 7.85
CA PRO A 291 8.53 -41.39 7.43
C PRO A 291 7.22 -41.63 6.66
N ALA A 292 6.10 -41.05 7.11
CA ALA A 292 4.81 -41.19 6.45
C ALA A 292 4.79 -40.56 5.04
N LEU A 293 5.52 -39.45 4.83
CA LEU A 293 5.66 -38.85 3.51
C LEU A 293 6.51 -39.73 2.59
N LYS A 294 7.65 -40.25 3.10
CA LYS A 294 8.56 -41.13 2.34
C LYS A 294 7.91 -42.44 1.90
N ALA A 295 7.02 -43.00 2.73
CA ALA A 295 6.30 -44.23 2.41
C ALA A 295 5.30 -44.04 1.26
N PHE A 296 4.74 -42.84 1.10
CA PHE A 296 3.81 -42.52 0.02
C PHE A 296 4.53 -42.09 -1.27
N GLY A 297 5.60 -41.31 -1.16
CA GLY A 297 6.34 -40.82 -2.32
C GLY A 297 7.54 -39.95 -1.96
N LYS A 298 7.97 -39.10 -2.89
CA LYS A 298 9.07 -38.14 -2.65
C LYS A 298 8.55 -36.99 -1.78
N PRO A 299 9.10 -36.77 -0.56
CA PRO A 299 8.60 -35.72 0.32
C PRO A 299 8.64 -34.31 -0.28
N ALA A 300 9.65 -33.99 -1.10
CA ALA A 300 9.75 -32.69 -1.75
C ALA A 300 8.55 -32.40 -2.67
N ASP A 301 8.13 -33.38 -3.48
CA ASP A 301 7.02 -33.24 -4.41
C ASP A 301 5.69 -33.10 -3.65
N ILE A 302 5.49 -33.91 -2.61
CA ILE A 302 4.30 -33.86 -1.76
C ILE A 302 4.19 -32.51 -1.03
N LEU A 303 5.31 -32.00 -0.51
CA LEU A 303 5.34 -30.71 0.17
C LEU A 303 5.09 -29.56 -0.80
N ARG A 304 5.63 -29.63 -2.01
CA ARG A 304 5.35 -28.64 -3.06
C ARG A 304 3.86 -28.60 -3.40
N GLU A 305 3.25 -29.76 -3.66
CA GLU A 305 1.80 -29.85 -3.93
C GLU A 305 0.97 -29.36 -2.73
N THR A 306 1.42 -29.65 -1.51
CA THR A 306 0.78 -29.16 -0.28
C THR A 306 0.82 -27.64 -0.20
N LYS A 307 1.96 -27.00 -0.50
CA LYS A 307 2.08 -25.53 -0.53
C LYS A 307 1.21 -24.92 -1.63
N GLU A 308 1.22 -25.49 -2.84
CA GLU A 308 0.37 -25.05 -3.96
C GLU A 308 -1.11 -25.00 -3.54
N ARG A 309 -1.59 -26.07 -2.89
CA ARG A 309 -2.94 -26.16 -2.36
C ARG A 309 -3.20 -25.19 -1.21
N LEU A 310 -2.26 -25.04 -0.28
CA LEU A 310 -2.39 -24.15 0.88
C LEU A 310 -2.52 -22.67 0.49
N PHE A 311 -1.74 -22.21 -0.48
CA PHE A 311 -1.77 -20.82 -0.93
C PHE A 311 -2.88 -20.54 -1.97
N ALA A 312 -3.45 -21.58 -2.58
CA ALA A 312 -4.65 -21.48 -3.43
C ALA A 312 -5.98 -21.57 -2.64
N ALA A 313 -5.95 -22.03 -1.39
CA ALA A 313 -7.14 -22.19 -0.53
C ALA A 313 -7.75 -20.88 -0.02
#